data_AF-A0ABD3W0E8-F1
#
_entry.id   AF-A0ABD3W0E8-F1
#
_cell.length_a   1.000
_cell.length_b   1.000
_cell.length_c   1.000
_cell.angle_alpha   90.00
_cell.angle_beta   90.00
_cell.angle_gamma   90.00
#
_symmetry.space_group_name_H-M   'P 1'
#
loop_
_entity.id
_entity.type
_entity.pdbx_description
1 polymer ?
#
loop_
_entity_poly.entity_id
_entity_poly.type
_entity_poly.pdbx_seq_one_letter_code
_entity_poly.pdbx_strand_id
1 'polypeptide(L)'
;MRELGRFLKEMKKLVGLRTLEECFESSEFESVTKSVKIMAEYNEKTNTYNKPSVALKLGYSLKKCAQIIRSEGLKEKNQIKVEKGNTFILLYESDWGDLVSCTARQSLESKKFNNPLTIPFCGDVKELYDHLKKSSADLREEIKSSTDVYASLAKVTLCEINLFNRKRGGEVQRMKVSEFERASEVSCAPLNAEVRTSLSEMEQRLCDSLMRVEVRGKFGKRVAILLTPNMIENIKTLLRYRKAAKVDQAEYLFARPGNAQHPYRGPDVLRELCNSCNLKYPDAITWTGLRKHVATIAQVMEITDTMQDQLAGFLGHDIRIHRDFYRLPLSVLQKSKVAQILMKASSQEDFKELEKSPKEWRIETGGK
;
A
#
# COMPACT_ATOMS: atom_id res chain seq x y z
N MET A 1 8.11 -19.07 5.90
CA MET A 1 9.26 -19.38 6.77
C MET A 1 9.11 -18.86 8.19
N ARG A 2 9.08 -17.53 8.49
CA ARG A 2 8.97 -17.06 9.89
C ARG A 2 7.75 -17.60 10.65
N GLU A 3 6.57 -17.59 10.02
CA GLU A 3 5.35 -18.11 10.68
C GLU A 3 5.41 -19.63 10.87
N LEU A 4 5.99 -20.39 9.92
CA LEU A 4 6.22 -21.83 10.07
C LEU A 4 7.19 -22.15 11.21
N GLY A 5 8.24 -21.34 11.41
CA GLY A 5 9.15 -21.51 12.54
C GLY A 5 8.48 -21.26 13.89
N ARG A 6 7.58 -20.27 13.96
CA ARG A 6 6.75 -20.03 15.15
C ARG A 6 5.75 -21.17 15.38
N PHE A 7 5.15 -21.68 14.32
CA PHE A 7 4.27 -22.85 14.36
C PHE A 7 4.98 -24.08 14.91
N LEU A 8 6.19 -24.37 14.43
CA LEU A 8 6.97 -25.50 14.94
C LEU A 8 7.34 -25.34 16.42
N LYS A 9 7.64 -24.10 16.86
CA LYS A 9 7.85 -23.80 18.27
C LYS A 9 6.59 -24.08 19.11
N GLU A 10 5.40 -23.83 18.55
CA GLU A 10 4.14 -24.10 19.24
C GLU A 10 3.80 -25.59 19.25
N MET A 11 4.00 -26.30 18.13
CA MET A 11 3.89 -27.77 18.07
C MET A 11 4.81 -28.45 19.09
N LYS A 12 6.05 -27.97 19.22
CA LYS A 12 7.00 -28.48 20.22
C LYS A 12 6.49 -28.33 21.65
N LYS A 13 5.73 -27.28 21.97
CA LYS A 13 5.14 -27.11 23.31
C LYS A 13 3.93 -28.00 23.53
N LEU A 14 3.09 -28.19 22.51
CA LEU A 14 1.84 -28.94 22.62
C LEU A 14 2.06 -30.45 22.64
N VAL A 15 2.91 -30.95 21.75
CA VAL A 15 3.08 -32.39 21.49
C VAL A 15 4.54 -32.83 21.41
N GLY A 16 5.50 -31.93 21.66
CA GLY A 16 6.93 -32.27 21.69
C GLY A 16 7.60 -32.41 20.31
N LEU A 17 6.85 -32.30 19.21
CA LEU A 17 7.34 -32.48 17.85
C LEU A 17 8.38 -31.42 17.46
N ARG A 18 9.44 -31.87 16.78
CA ARG A 18 10.61 -31.04 16.45
C ARG A 18 10.78 -30.81 14.96
N THR A 19 10.15 -31.62 14.12
CA THR A 19 10.22 -31.47 12.66
C THR A 19 8.85 -31.22 12.05
N LEU A 20 8.85 -30.56 10.88
CA LEU A 20 7.61 -30.38 10.12
C LEU A 20 7.10 -31.71 9.55
N GLU A 21 7.99 -32.65 9.25
CA GLU A 21 7.62 -33.97 8.75
C GLU A 21 6.78 -34.76 9.76
N GLU A 22 7.15 -34.72 11.04
CA GLU A 22 6.37 -35.31 12.14
C GLU A 22 4.95 -34.72 12.24
N CYS A 23 4.79 -33.44 11.90
CA CYS A 23 3.49 -32.77 11.98
C CYS A 23 2.50 -33.25 10.90
N PHE A 24 2.94 -34.00 9.91
CA PHE A 24 2.09 -34.48 8.81
C PHE A 24 1.58 -35.91 9.00
N GLU A 25 1.79 -36.51 10.18
CA GLU A 25 1.10 -37.73 10.55
C GLU A 25 -0.40 -37.48 10.72
N SER A 26 -1.23 -38.44 10.33
CA SER A 26 -2.69 -38.32 10.43
C SER A 26 -3.16 -38.13 11.87
N SER A 27 -2.50 -38.79 12.83
CA SER A 27 -2.78 -38.65 14.27
C SER A 27 -2.55 -37.23 14.79
N GLU A 28 -1.68 -36.46 14.13
CA GLU A 28 -1.31 -35.11 14.57
C GLU A 28 -2.14 -34.02 13.91
N PHE A 29 -3.06 -34.36 13.01
CA PHE A 29 -3.85 -33.36 12.29
C PHE A 29 -4.65 -32.45 13.23
N GLU A 30 -5.23 -33.00 14.29
CA GLU A 30 -5.90 -32.23 15.33
C GLU A 30 -4.92 -31.30 16.08
N SER A 31 -3.74 -31.81 16.46
CA SER A 31 -2.67 -31.04 17.08
C SER A 31 -2.25 -29.86 16.19
N VAL A 32 -2.13 -30.08 14.88
CA VAL A 32 -1.81 -29.05 13.88
C VAL A 32 -2.88 -27.98 13.83
N THR A 33 -4.15 -28.36 13.71
CA THR A 33 -5.25 -27.37 13.66
C THR A 33 -5.35 -26.57 14.96
N LYS A 34 -5.18 -27.22 16.12
CA LYS A 34 -5.15 -26.57 17.44
C LYS A 34 -3.99 -25.58 17.56
N SER A 35 -2.79 -25.94 17.10
CA SER A 35 -1.62 -25.07 17.09
C SER A 35 -1.85 -23.83 16.21
N VAL A 36 -2.43 -24.01 15.02
CA VAL A 36 -2.82 -22.90 14.15
C VAL A 36 -3.86 -22.00 14.82
N LYS A 37 -4.85 -22.58 15.52
CA LYS A 37 -5.86 -21.84 16.28
C LYS A 37 -5.24 -20.97 17.37
N ILE A 38 -4.31 -21.53 18.15
CA ILE A 38 -3.58 -20.81 19.20
C ILE A 38 -2.77 -19.66 18.60
N MET A 39 -2.00 -19.93 17.55
CA MET A 39 -1.19 -18.90 16.87
C MET A 39 -2.02 -17.76 16.29
N ALA A 40 -3.22 -18.08 15.81
CA ALA A 40 -4.15 -17.11 15.25
C ALA A 40 -5.05 -16.45 16.32
N GLU A 41 -4.83 -16.76 17.60
CA GLU A 41 -5.60 -16.26 18.75
C GLU A 41 -7.11 -16.48 18.55
N TYR A 42 -7.45 -17.75 18.31
CA TYR A 42 -8.84 -18.19 18.22
C TYR A 42 -9.52 -18.11 19.58
N ASN A 43 -10.70 -17.50 19.62
CA ASN A 43 -11.56 -17.44 20.78
C ASN A 43 -12.75 -18.38 20.58
N GLU A 44 -12.80 -19.44 21.39
CA GLU A 44 -13.86 -20.46 21.33
C GLU A 44 -15.24 -19.90 21.71
N LYS A 45 -15.30 -18.92 22.62
CA LYS A 45 -16.58 -18.34 23.07
C LYS A 45 -17.25 -17.51 21.98
N THR A 46 -16.46 -16.75 21.23
CA THR A 46 -16.96 -15.86 20.18
C THR A 46 -16.88 -16.48 18.79
N ASN A 47 -16.30 -17.68 18.67
CA ASN A 47 -15.99 -18.34 17.41
C ASN A 47 -15.28 -17.40 16.41
N THR A 48 -14.29 -16.63 16.89
CA THR A 48 -13.58 -15.65 16.06
C THR A 48 -12.07 -15.68 16.29
N TYR A 49 -11.33 -15.32 15.24
CA TYR A 49 -9.88 -15.17 15.31
C TYR A 49 -9.49 -13.71 15.52
N ASN A 50 -8.56 -13.46 16.43
CA ASN A 50 -7.94 -12.14 16.52
C ASN A 50 -6.90 -11.91 15.40
N LYS A 51 -6.23 -12.97 14.94
CA LYS A 51 -5.23 -12.91 13.85
C LYS A 51 -5.62 -13.83 12.68
N PRO A 52 -6.78 -13.62 12.02
CA PRO A 52 -7.30 -14.52 10.99
C PRO A 52 -6.35 -14.71 9.80
N SER A 53 -5.59 -13.68 9.43
CA SER A 53 -4.61 -13.79 8.34
C SER A 53 -3.47 -14.76 8.65
N VAL A 54 -3.13 -14.98 9.92
CA VAL A 54 -2.10 -15.95 10.32
C VAL A 54 -2.60 -17.37 10.06
N ALA A 55 -3.84 -17.69 10.46
CA ALA A 55 -4.47 -18.98 10.22
C ALA A 55 -4.48 -19.34 8.73
N LEU A 56 -4.94 -18.43 7.87
CA LEU A 56 -4.99 -18.66 6.41
C LEU A 56 -3.60 -18.85 5.79
N LYS A 57 -2.61 -18.05 6.21
CA LYS A 57 -1.23 -18.16 5.70
C LYS A 57 -0.56 -19.46 6.14
N LEU A 58 -0.78 -19.87 7.40
CA LEU A 58 -0.26 -21.13 7.92
C LEU A 58 -0.89 -22.32 7.19
N GLY A 59 -2.21 -22.34 7.00
CA GLY A 59 -2.87 -23.40 6.23
C GLY A 59 -2.28 -23.56 4.82
N TYR A 60 -2.16 -22.45 4.08
CA TYR A 60 -1.51 -22.47 2.76
C TYR A 60 -0.07 -23.00 2.82
N SER A 61 0.71 -22.52 3.80
CA SER A 61 2.13 -22.91 3.94
C SER A 61 2.28 -24.39 4.29
N LEU A 62 1.43 -24.92 5.18
CA LEU A 62 1.44 -26.32 5.59
C LEU A 62 1.04 -27.24 4.43
N LYS A 63 -0.01 -26.89 3.67
CA LYS A 63 -0.37 -27.62 2.44
C LYS A 63 0.81 -27.65 1.46
N LYS A 64 1.52 -26.53 1.30
CA LYS A 64 2.72 -26.46 0.44
C LYS A 64 3.86 -27.33 0.95
N CYS A 65 4.11 -27.36 2.25
CA CYS A 65 5.11 -28.25 2.85
C CYS A 65 4.76 -29.74 2.64
N ALA A 66 3.51 -30.14 2.83
CA ALA A 66 3.06 -31.51 2.55
C ALA A 66 3.24 -31.88 1.05
N GLN A 67 2.94 -30.95 0.14
CA GLN A 67 3.21 -31.14 -1.30
C GLN A 67 4.69 -31.36 -1.60
N ILE A 68 5.58 -30.61 -0.92
CA ILE A 68 7.04 -30.74 -1.09
C ILE A 68 7.51 -32.11 -0.58
N ILE A 69 7.11 -32.52 0.62
CA ILE A 69 7.49 -33.82 1.20
C ILE A 69 7.03 -34.97 0.31
N ARG A 70 5.80 -34.89 -0.21
CA ARG A 70 5.32 -35.87 -1.19
C ARG A 70 6.21 -35.93 -2.42
N SER A 71 6.55 -34.78 -3.00
CA SER A 71 7.41 -34.69 -4.19
C SER A 71 8.84 -35.18 -3.93
N GLU A 72 9.38 -34.94 -2.73
CA GLU A 72 10.68 -35.47 -2.30
C GLU A 72 10.63 -36.99 -2.13
N GLY A 73 9.60 -37.51 -1.47
CA GLY A 73 9.37 -38.95 -1.33
C GLY A 73 9.29 -39.68 -2.68
N LEU A 74 8.63 -39.08 -3.68
CA LEU A 74 8.58 -39.63 -5.04
C LEU A 74 9.95 -39.68 -5.71
N LYS A 75 10.78 -38.64 -5.52
CA LYS A 75 12.16 -38.60 -6.06
C LYS A 75 13.08 -39.60 -5.37
N GLU A 76 12.94 -39.74 -4.05
CA GLU A 76 13.73 -40.64 -3.21
C GLU A 76 13.23 -42.09 -3.26
N LYS A 77 12.10 -42.37 -3.93
CA LYS A 77 11.37 -43.65 -3.87
C LYS A 77 11.02 -44.07 -2.44
N ASN A 78 10.81 -43.10 -1.54
CA ASN A 78 10.42 -43.31 -0.15
C ASN A 78 8.90 -43.24 -0.03
N GLN A 79 8.26 -44.42 -0.01
CA GLN A 79 6.80 -44.52 0.01
C GLN A 79 6.17 -43.93 1.28
N ILE A 80 6.85 -44.01 2.42
CA ILE A 80 6.37 -43.47 3.70
C ILE A 80 6.18 -41.95 3.60
N LYS A 81 7.16 -41.23 3.04
CA LYS A 81 7.05 -39.77 2.84
C LYS A 81 5.92 -39.40 1.88
N VAL A 82 5.74 -40.20 0.82
CA VAL A 82 4.66 -40.00 -0.16
C VAL A 82 3.29 -40.14 0.51
N GLU A 83 3.12 -41.17 1.33
CA GLU A 83 1.89 -41.45 2.04
C GLU A 83 1.56 -40.35 3.05
N LYS A 84 2.51 -39.95 3.91
CA LYS A 84 2.31 -38.83 4.86
C LYS A 84 1.85 -37.55 4.15
N GLY A 85 2.54 -37.18 3.09
CA GLY A 85 2.19 -35.98 2.31
C GLY A 85 0.81 -36.07 1.67
N ASN A 86 0.43 -37.22 1.11
CA ASN A 86 -0.89 -37.44 0.54
C ASN A 86 -2.00 -37.42 1.60
N THR A 87 -1.82 -38.14 2.70
CA THR A 87 -2.79 -38.21 3.80
C THR A 87 -3.07 -36.82 4.37
N PHE A 88 -2.04 -36.03 4.63
CA PHE A 88 -2.24 -34.66 5.11
C PHE A 88 -2.95 -33.77 4.08
N ILE A 89 -2.65 -33.91 2.78
CA ILE A 89 -3.33 -33.14 1.72
C ILE A 89 -4.82 -33.50 1.67
N LEU A 90 -5.18 -34.79 1.79
CA LEU A 90 -6.57 -35.25 1.80
C LEU A 90 -7.34 -34.71 3.01
N LEU A 91 -6.76 -34.82 4.21
CA LEU A 91 -7.34 -34.25 5.44
C LEU A 91 -7.48 -32.73 5.32
N TYR A 92 -6.48 -32.06 4.74
CA TYR A 92 -6.55 -30.63 4.49
C TYR A 92 -7.70 -30.27 3.55
N GLU A 93 -7.87 -31.00 2.45
CA GLU A 93 -8.91 -30.71 1.46
C GLU A 93 -10.32 -30.99 1.97
N SER A 94 -10.46 -31.97 2.88
CA SER A 94 -11.73 -32.35 3.49
C SER A 94 -12.11 -31.42 4.63
N ASP A 95 -11.22 -31.22 5.61
CA ASP A 95 -11.61 -30.71 6.93
C ASP A 95 -11.06 -29.30 7.24
N TRP A 96 -9.97 -28.89 6.60
CA TRP A 96 -9.31 -27.61 6.92
C TRP A 96 -10.18 -26.39 6.62
N GLY A 97 -11.05 -26.54 5.62
CA GLY A 97 -12.05 -25.54 5.25
C GLY A 97 -12.89 -25.14 6.46
N ASP A 98 -13.50 -26.13 7.10
CA ASP A 98 -14.47 -25.95 8.18
C ASP A 98 -13.77 -25.68 9.52
N LEU A 99 -12.68 -26.39 9.80
CA LEU A 99 -11.96 -26.27 11.07
C LEU A 99 -11.26 -24.92 11.25
N VAL A 100 -10.79 -24.32 10.16
CA VAL A 100 -9.92 -23.14 10.22
C VAL A 100 -10.36 -22.04 9.25
N SER A 101 -10.48 -22.38 7.96
CA SER A 101 -10.49 -21.34 6.91
C SER A 101 -11.79 -20.56 6.83
N CYS A 102 -12.93 -21.20 7.04
CA CYS A 102 -14.26 -20.57 7.01
C CYS A 102 -14.36 -19.49 8.09
N THR A 103 -14.14 -19.86 9.34
CA THR A 103 -14.16 -18.95 10.49
C THR A 103 -13.08 -17.87 10.40
N ALA A 104 -11.88 -18.18 9.89
CA ALA A 104 -10.84 -17.18 9.66
C ALA A 104 -11.24 -16.15 8.61
N ARG A 105 -11.90 -16.55 7.51
CA ARG A 105 -12.42 -15.62 6.50
C ARG A 105 -13.53 -14.75 7.07
N GLN A 106 -14.50 -15.34 7.78
CA GLN A 106 -15.59 -14.59 8.43
C GLN A 106 -15.07 -13.57 9.45
N SER A 107 -14.09 -13.98 10.28
CA SER A 107 -13.44 -13.08 11.24
C SER A 107 -12.71 -11.93 10.53
N LEU A 108 -12.08 -12.20 9.38
CA LEU A 108 -11.41 -11.18 8.59
C LEU A 108 -12.41 -10.19 7.98
N GLU A 109 -13.51 -10.67 7.41
CA GLU A 109 -14.56 -9.83 6.84
C GLU A 109 -15.27 -9.00 7.92
N SER A 110 -15.57 -9.60 9.09
CA SER A 110 -16.14 -8.88 10.23
C SER A 110 -15.21 -7.78 10.73
N LYS A 111 -13.90 -8.05 10.82
CA LYS A 111 -12.89 -7.02 11.17
C LYS A 111 -12.80 -5.91 10.13
N LYS A 112 -12.90 -6.24 8.83
CA LYS A 112 -12.93 -5.22 7.78
C LYS A 112 -14.20 -4.38 7.85
N PHE A 113 -15.35 -4.99 8.10
CA PHE A 113 -16.63 -4.31 8.24
C PHE A 113 -16.62 -3.33 9.42
N ASN A 114 -16.05 -3.74 10.55
CA ASN A 114 -15.99 -2.91 11.76
C ASN A 114 -14.88 -1.85 11.76
N ASN A 115 -13.97 -1.86 10.77
CA ASN A 115 -12.88 -0.90 10.70
C ASN A 115 -13.19 0.18 9.66
N PRO A 116 -13.52 1.42 10.07
CA PRO A 116 -13.84 2.47 9.12
C PRO A 116 -12.67 2.74 8.18
N LEU A 117 -12.98 3.01 6.92
CA LEU A 117 -12.00 3.41 5.91
C LEU A 117 -11.36 4.74 6.32
N THR A 118 -10.16 4.69 6.90
CA THR A 118 -9.39 5.89 7.20
C THR A 118 -8.81 6.46 5.92
N ILE A 119 -9.30 7.63 5.52
CA ILE A 119 -8.78 8.44 4.41
C ILE A 119 -8.03 9.61 5.05
N PRO A 120 -6.81 9.95 4.60
CA PRO A 120 -6.10 11.15 5.03
C PRO A 120 -6.98 12.40 4.97
N PHE A 121 -6.90 13.23 6.00
CA PHE A 121 -7.57 14.52 6.01
C PHE A 121 -6.89 15.47 5.01
N CYS A 122 -7.65 16.14 4.15
CA CYS A 122 -7.11 17.02 3.11
C CYS A 122 -6.22 18.12 3.69
N GLY A 123 -6.58 18.66 4.86
CA GLY A 123 -5.78 19.67 5.55
C GLY A 123 -4.40 19.16 5.96
N ASP A 124 -4.31 17.93 6.49
CA ASP A 124 -3.03 17.34 6.89
C ASP A 124 -2.16 17.01 5.67
N VAL A 125 -2.77 16.58 4.55
CA VAL A 125 -2.05 16.35 3.30
C VAL A 125 -1.46 17.65 2.74
N LYS A 126 -2.21 18.75 2.83
CA LYS A 126 -1.74 20.09 2.44
C LYS A 126 -0.61 20.57 3.36
N GLU A 127 -0.80 20.48 4.67
CA GLU A 127 0.20 20.87 5.67
C GLU A 127 1.53 20.15 5.44
N LEU A 128 1.47 18.83 5.21
CA LEU A 128 2.65 18.04 4.87
C LEU A 128 3.29 18.51 3.55
N TYR A 129 2.49 18.79 2.52
CA TYR A 129 3.02 19.28 1.24
C TYR A 129 3.76 20.62 1.39
N ASP A 130 3.15 21.55 2.13
CA ASP A 130 3.71 22.89 2.37
C ASP A 130 4.99 22.80 3.22
N HIS A 131 4.99 21.95 4.24
CA HIS A 131 6.18 21.67 5.06
C HIS A 131 7.33 21.09 4.21
N LEU A 132 7.06 20.12 3.34
CA LEU A 132 8.08 19.51 2.50
C LEU A 132 8.67 20.52 1.50
N LYS A 133 7.80 21.32 0.86
CA LYS A 133 8.22 22.34 -0.11
C LYS A 133 9.11 23.40 0.52
N LYS A 134 8.78 23.84 1.74
CA LYS A 134 9.61 24.79 2.50
C LYS A 134 10.94 24.13 2.90
N SER A 135 10.87 22.95 3.50
CA SER A 135 12.05 22.23 3.97
C SER A 135 13.04 21.91 2.85
N SER A 136 12.56 21.57 1.65
CA SER A 136 13.44 21.29 0.51
C SER A 136 14.10 22.54 -0.06
N ALA A 137 13.46 23.71 0.04
CA ALA A 137 14.10 24.99 -0.29
C ALA A 137 15.20 25.34 0.73
N ASP A 138 14.89 25.30 2.02
CA ASP A 138 15.82 25.64 3.09
C ASP A 138 17.07 24.72 3.07
N LEU A 139 16.85 23.40 2.96
CA LEU A 139 17.93 22.41 2.91
C LEU A 139 18.80 22.53 1.65
N ARG A 140 18.25 22.99 0.51
CA ARG A 140 19.04 23.22 -0.70
C ARG A 140 20.02 24.37 -0.54
N GLU A 141 19.64 25.44 0.15
CA GLU A 141 20.53 26.57 0.41
C GLU A 141 21.59 26.23 1.46
N GLU A 142 21.23 25.36 2.41
CA GLU A 142 22.13 24.95 3.50
C GLU A 142 23.19 23.90 3.08
N ILE A 143 23.00 23.19 1.96
CA ILE A 143 23.81 22.02 1.57
C ILE A 143 25.26 22.39 1.17
N LYS A 144 26.06 22.77 2.16
CA LYS A 144 27.48 23.14 2.04
C LYS A 144 28.35 21.91 2.26
N SER A 145 28.13 20.85 1.49
CA SER A 145 28.83 19.56 1.63
C SER A 145 28.57 18.80 2.95
N SER A 146 27.56 19.22 3.73
CA SER A 146 27.14 18.50 4.94
C SER A 146 26.43 17.19 4.58
N THR A 147 26.89 16.09 5.20
CA THR A 147 26.30 14.75 4.99
C THR A 147 24.90 14.65 5.60
N ASP A 148 24.64 15.32 6.71
CA ASP A 148 23.34 15.29 7.39
C ASP A 148 22.29 16.12 6.65
N VAL A 149 22.68 17.29 6.14
CA VAL A 149 21.81 18.12 5.28
C VAL A 149 21.52 17.40 3.97
N TYR A 150 22.52 16.73 3.37
CA TYR A 150 22.32 15.86 2.21
C TYR A 150 21.29 14.76 2.49
N ALA A 151 21.45 14.03 3.60
CA ALA A 151 20.54 12.98 4.01
C ALA A 151 19.11 13.50 4.18
N SER A 152 18.95 14.66 4.82
CA SER A 152 17.66 15.31 5.03
C SER A 152 17.03 15.75 3.71
N LEU A 153 17.78 16.40 2.81
CA LEU A 153 17.29 16.78 1.49
C LEU A 153 16.87 15.55 0.67
N ALA A 154 17.63 14.46 0.73
CA ALA A 154 17.29 13.22 0.04
C ALA A 154 15.97 12.61 0.56
N LYS A 155 15.76 12.61 1.88
CA LYS A 155 14.52 12.13 2.50
C LYS A 155 13.33 13.01 2.11
N VAL A 156 13.46 14.33 2.22
CA VAL A 156 12.38 15.29 1.88
C VAL A 156 12.03 15.15 0.40
N THR A 157 13.02 15.15 -0.50
CA THR A 157 12.82 15.01 -1.94
C THR A 157 12.14 13.68 -2.31
N LEU A 158 12.57 12.58 -1.68
CA LEU A 158 11.93 11.27 -1.85
C LEU A 158 10.44 11.32 -1.44
N CYS A 159 10.15 11.97 -0.32
CA CYS A 159 8.78 12.11 0.17
C CYS A 159 7.94 13.02 -0.74
N GLU A 160 8.46 14.15 -1.19
CA GLU A 160 7.81 15.07 -2.13
C GLU A 160 7.39 14.36 -3.42
N ILE A 161 8.34 13.67 -4.06
CA ILE A 161 8.07 12.96 -5.33
C ILE A 161 6.99 11.90 -5.12
N ASN A 162 7.06 11.16 -4.03
CA ASN A 162 6.10 10.10 -3.75
C ASN A 162 4.73 10.66 -3.34
N LEU A 163 4.69 11.78 -2.61
CA LEU A 163 3.47 12.50 -2.25
C LEU A 163 2.78 13.05 -3.51
N PHE A 164 3.52 13.63 -4.45
CA PHE A 164 2.98 14.14 -5.71
C PHE A 164 2.45 13.00 -6.61
N ASN A 165 3.25 11.95 -6.81
CA ASN A 165 2.90 10.88 -7.74
C ASN A 165 1.98 9.80 -7.15
N ARG A 166 1.82 9.77 -5.82
CA ARG A 166 1.06 8.77 -5.06
C ARG A 166 1.45 7.32 -5.38
N LYS A 167 2.73 7.11 -5.73
CA LYS A 167 3.31 5.81 -6.11
C LYS A 167 3.55 4.94 -4.90
N ARG A 168 3.83 3.65 -5.10
CA ARG A 168 4.02 2.75 -3.94
C ARG A 168 5.31 3.19 -3.30
N GLY A 169 5.39 3.16 -1.97
CA GLY A 169 6.60 3.58 -1.23
C GLY A 169 7.90 3.00 -1.81
N GLY A 170 7.83 1.78 -2.33
CA GLY A 170 8.95 1.08 -2.96
C GLY A 170 9.37 1.55 -4.36
N GLU A 171 8.50 2.18 -5.15
CA GLU A 171 8.77 2.50 -6.56
C GLU A 171 9.73 3.69 -6.69
N VAL A 172 9.46 4.80 -6.00
CA VAL A 172 10.30 6.01 -6.05
C VAL A 172 11.65 5.79 -5.38
N GLN A 173 11.69 5.09 -4.23
CA GLN A 173 12.95 4.86 -3.50
C GLN A 173 13.97 4.04 -4.30
N ARG A 174 13.55 3.27 -5.31
CA ARG A 174 14.41 2.43 -6.14
C ARG A 174 14.86 3.11 -7.45
N MET A 175 14.47 4.36 -7.67
CA MET A 175 14.92 5.13 -8.83
C MET A 175 16.45 5.18 -8.87
N LYS A 176 17.03 4.88 -10.02
CA LYS A 176 18.47 4.91 -10.28
C LYS A 176 18.89 6.27 -10.84
N VAL A 177 20.16 6.62 -10.65
CA VAL A 177 20.74 7.83 -11.25
C VAL A 177 20.66 7.79 -12.78
N SER A 178 21.02 6.65 -13.38
CA SER A 178 20.96 6.45 -14.84
C SER A 178 19.54 6.53 -15.43
N GLU A 179 18.51 6.15 -14.67
CA GLU A 179 17.11 6.29 -15.10
C GLU A 179 16.69 7.77 -15.17
N PHE A 180 17.18 8.60 -14.25
CA PHE A 180 16.94 10.04 -14.24
C PHE A 180 17.73 10.78 -15.33
N GLU A 181 19.01 10.44 -15.52
CA GLU A 181 19.86 11.05 -16.56
C GLU A 181 19.29 10.78 -17.95
N ARG A 182 18.96 9.52 -18.25
CA ARG A 182 18.30 9.13 -19.51
C ARG A 182 16.97 9.86 -19.71
N ALA A 183 16.18 10.03 -18.65
CA ALA A 183 14.93 10.76 -18.74
C ALA A 183 15.15 12.26 -19.03
N SER A 184 16.22 12.85 -18.47
CA SER A 184 16.60 14.24 -18.72
C SER A 184 16.99 14.46 -20.19
N GLU A 185 17.70 13.51 -20.80
CA GLU A 185 18.04 13.54 -22.24
C GLU A 185 16.79 13.44 -23.12
N VAL A 186 15.89 12.49 -22.81
CA VAL A 186 14.65 12.28 -23.58
C VAL A 186 13.67 13.44 -23.41
N SER A 187 13.62 14.08 -22.23
CA SER A 187 12.73 15.21 -21.96
C SER A 187 13.06 16.45 -22.79
N CYS A 188 14.25 16.53 -23.38
CA CYS A 188 14.63 17.59 -24.32
C CYS A 188 14.11 17.34 -25.74
N ALA A 189 13.52 16.18 -26.03
CA ALA A 189 12.96 15.88 -27.35
C ALA A 189 11.63 16.64 -27.54
N PRO A 190 11.43 17.34 -28.67
CA PRO A 190 10.20 18.08 -28.92
C PRO A 190 9.00 17.14 -29.04
N LEU A 191 7.88 17.52 -28.42
CA LEU A 191 6.59 16.84 -28.61
C LEU A 191 6.18 16.97 -30.08
N ASN A 192 5.56 15.92 -30.64
CA ASN A 192 4.99 16.00 -31.99
C ASN A 192 4.00 17.18 -32.07
N ALA A 193 4.19 18.05 -33.06
CA ALA A 193 3.42 19.27 -33.24
C ALA A 193 1.91 19.00 -33.36
N GLU A 194 1.52 17.91 -34.03
CA GLU A 194 0.10 17.51 -34.20
C GLU A 194 -0.55 17.08 -32.87
N VAL A 195 0.23 16.45 -31.98
CA VAL A 195 -0.26 16.10 -30.65
C VAL A 195 -0.40 17.36 -29.80
N ARG A 196 0.59 18.27 -29.88
CA ARG A 196 0.58 19.52 -29.12
C ARG A 196 -0.64 20.40 -29.43
N THR A 197 -1.06 20.49 -30.69
CA THR A 197 -2.23 21.29 -31.10
C THR A 197 -3.57 20.73 -30.62
N SER A 198 -3.64 19.42 -30.31
CA SER A 198 -4.83 18.79 -29.73
C SER A 198 -4.98 18.97 -28.21
N LEU A 199 -3.93 19.47 -27.55
CA LEU A 199 -3.91 19.73 -26.11
C LEU A 199 -4.36 21.17 -25.81
N SER A 200 -5.06 21.34 -24.69
CA SER A 200 -5.37 22.67 -24.13
C SER A 200 -4.10 23.41 -23.69
N GLU A 201 -4.18 24.74 -23.57
CA GLU A 201 -3.06 25.57 -23.10
C GLU A 201 -2.52 25.15 -21.72
N MET A 202 -3.40 24.64 -20.85
CA MET A 202 -2.99 24.14 -19.54
C MET A 202 -2.22 22.82 -19.67
N GLU A 203 -2.68 21.89 -20.51
CA GLU A 203 -2.01 20.62 -20.75
C GLU A 203 -0.66 20.82 -21.43
N GLN A 204 -0.56 21.74 -22.40
CA GLN A 204 0.72 22.11 -23.01
C GLN A 204 1.71 22.63 -21.97
N ARG A 205 1.29 23.55 -21.08
CA ARG A 205 2.13 24.05 -19.99
C ARG A 205 2.57 22.94 -19.02
N LEU A 206 1.70 21.95 -18.76
CA LEU A 206 2.05 20.81 -17.93
C LEU A 206 3.06 19.88 -18.61
N CYS A 207 2.91 19.62 -19.91
CA CYS A 207 3.88 18.85 -20.70
C CYS A 207 5.25 19.54 -20.75
N ASP A 208 5.27 20.86 -20.89
CA ASP A 208 6.51 21.64 -20.96
C ASP A 208 7.22 21.74 -19.59
N SER A 209 6.48 21.67 -18.49
CA SER A 209 7.02 21.85 -17.13
C SER A 209 7.35 20.56 -16.38
N LEU A 210 6.67 19.45 -16.68
CA LEU A 210 6.85 18.18 -15.97
C LEU A 210 7.77 17.23 -16.73
N MET A 211 8.78 16.70 -16.04
CA MET A 211 9.62 15.64 -16.58
C MET A 211 9.06 14.27 -16.22
N ARG A 212 9.02 13.34 -17.18
CA ARG A 212 8.59 11.95 -16.95
C ARG A 212 9.79 11.01 -16.90
N VAL A 213 10.00 10.38 -15.74
CA VAL A 213 11.02 9.33 -15.53
C VAL A 213 10.36 7.96 -15.55
N GLU A 214 10.97 6.97 -16.20
CA GLU A 214 10.52 5.57 -16.15
C GLU A 214 11.43 4.75 -15.26
N VAL A 215 10.86 4.15 -14.21
CA VAL A 215 11.57 3.25 -13.29
C VAL A 215 11.09 1.81 -13.40
N ARG A 216 11.96 0.85 -13.06
CA ARG A 216 11.59 -0.57 -13.07
C ARG A 216 10.73 -0.94 -11.85
N GLY A 217 9.48 -1.29 -12.11
CA GLY A 217 8.52 -1.81 -11.15
C GLY A 217 8.63 -3.32 -10.91
N LYS A 218 7.72 -3.86 -10.10
CA LYS A 218 7.64 -5.30 -9.82
C LYS A 218 7.40 -6.07 -11.11
N PHE A 219 8.03 -7.23 -11.25
CA PHE A 219 7.95 -8.09 -12.45
C PHE A 219 8.42 -7.40 -13.74
N GLY A 220 9.28 -6.38 -13.64
CA GLY A 220 9.84 -5.69 -14.81
C GLY A 220 8.90 -4.71 -15.51
N LYS A 221 7.70 -4.45 -14.97
CA LYS A 221 6.79 -3.44 -15.51
C LYS A 221 7.41 -2.04 -15.39
N ARG A 222 7.29 -1.21 -16.42
CA ARG A 222 7.72 0.19 -16.36
C ARG A 222 6.72 1.02 -15.55
N VAL A 223 7.24 1.87 -14.66
CA VAL A 223 6.43 2.77 -13.83
C VAL A 223 6.85 4.20 -14.14
N ALA A 224 5.91 5.00 -14.65
CA ALA A 224 6.15 6.42 -14.89
C ALA A 224 6.11 7.21 -13.57
N ILE A 225 7.02 8.17 -13.42
CA ILE A 225 7.09 9.13 -12.31
C ILE A 225 7.21 10.52 -12.93
N LEU A 226 6.34 11.43 -12.53
CA LEU A 226 6.35 12.83 -12.93
C LEU A 226 7.15 13.65 -11.92
N LEU A 227 8.07 14.47 -12.40
CA LEU A 227 8.89 15.35 -11.59
C LEU A 227 8.55 16.81 -11.92
N THR A 228 8.29 17.58 -10.87
CA THR A 228 8.12 19.04 -11.00
C THR A 228 9.48 19.73 -11.13
N PRO A 229 9.54 20.98 -11.63
CA PRO A 229 10.79 21.73 -11.69
C PRO A 229 11.53 21.81 -10.35
N ASN A 230 10.79 22.00 -9.25
CA ASN A 230 11.38 22.02 -7.90
C ASN A 230 12.05 20.69 -7.53
N MET A 231 11.39 19.57 -7.83
CA MET A 231 11.94 18.23 -7.57
C MET A 231 13.18 17.96 -8.42
N ILE A 232 13.20 18.42 -9.68
CA ILE A 232 14.34 18.29 -10.58
C ILE A 232 15.54 19.07 -10.01
N GLU A 233 15.34 20.30 -9.54
CA GLU A 233 16.41 21.09 -8.91
C GLU A 233 16.91 20.46 -7.60
N ASN A 234 16.02 19.90 -6.78
CA ASN A 234 16.39 19.11 -5.60
C ASN A 234 17.28 17.93 -6.00
N ILE A 235 16.88 17.18 -7.03
CA ILE A 235 17.64 16.03 -7.55
C ILE A 235 19.00 16.46 -8.09
N LYS A 236 19.08 17.50 -8.93
CA LYS A 236 20.35 18.02 -9.46
C LYS A 236 21.30 18.43 -8.33
N THR A 237 20.76 19.05 -7.29
CA THR A 237 21.54 19.41 -6.09
C THR A 237 22.06 18.15 -5.38
N LEU A 238 21.23 17.13 -5.20
CA LEU A 238 21.65 15.83 -4.65
C LEU A 238 22.70 15.14 -5.53
N LEU A 239 22.64 15.26 -6.85
CA LEU A 239 23.64 14.70 -7.76
C LEU A 239 24.99 15.44 -7.62
N ARG A 240 24.97 16.77 -7.51
CA ARG A 240 26.17 17.60 -7.34
C ARG A 240 26.96 17.25 -6.07
N TYR A 241 26.27 16.96 -4.96
CA TYR A 241 26.90 16.71 -3.66
C TYR A 241 27.11 15.23 -3.30
N ARG A 242 26.90 14.28 -4.23
CA ARG A 242 27.08 12.83 -3.97
C ARG A 242 28.46 12.47 -3.42
N LYS A 243 29.51 13.04 -4.01
CA LYS A 243 30.90 12.78 -3.61
C LYS A 243 31.17 13.26 -2.18
N ALA A 244 30.68 14.45 -1.83
CA ALA A 244 30.81 14.99 -0.47
C ALA A 244 30.06 14.13 0.57
N ALA A 245 28.88 13.62 0.21
CA ALA A 245 28.08 12.73 1.05
C ALA A 245 28.53 11.25 1.02
N LYS A 246 29.62 10.92 0.31
CA LYS A 246 30.18 9.57 0.19
C LYS A 246 29.19 8.55 -0.37
N VAL A 247 28.42 8.95 -1.39
CA VAL A 247 27.44 8.10 -2.11
C VAL A 247 27.64 8.08 -3.63
N ASP A 248 28.83 8.46 -4.10
CA ASP A 248 29.19 8.52 -5.52
C ASP A 248 29.12 7.16 -6.21
N GLN A 249 29.49 6.08 -5.53
CA GLN A 249 29.46 4.71 -6.07
C GLN A 249 28.07 4.04 -6.02
N ALA A 250 27.10 4.66 -5.36
CA ALA A 250 25.77 4.07 -5.21
C ALA A 250 24.93 4.27 -6.48
N GLU A 251 24.24 3.21 -6.91
CA GLU A 251 23.38 3.26 -8.11
C GLU A 251 22.07 4.04 -7.87
N TYR A 252 21.54 3.99 -6.64
CA TYR A 252 20.27 4.61 -6.31
C TYR A 252 20.39 6.13 -6.18
N LEU A 253 19.36 6.83 -6.64
CA LEU A 253 19.24 8.27 -6.52
C LEU A 253 19.20 8.68 -5.04
N PHE A 254 18.34 8.03 -4.26
CA PHE A 254 18.17 8.25 -2.81
C PHE A 254 19.05 7.32 -1.98
N ALA A 255 20.34 7.26 -2.32
CA ALA A 255 21.34 6.51 -1.58
C ALA A 255 21.56 7.08 -0.18
N ARG A 256 21.94 6.21 0.76
CA ARG A 256 22.24 6.59 2.14
C ARG A 256 23.75 6.77 2.29
N PRO A 257 24.23 7.83 2.95
CA PRO A 257 25.65 7.94 3.31
C PRO A 257 26.15 6.72 4.10
N GLY A 258 27.41 6.35 3.87
CA GLY A 258 28.06 5.17 4.47
C GLY A 258 27.92 3.90 3.61
N ASN A 259 28.22 2.74 4.19
CA ASN A 259 28.27 1.45 3.47
C ASN A 259 26.89 0.80 3.23
N ALA A 260 25.84 1.61 3.07
CA ALA A 260 24.48 1.12 2.92
C ALA A 260 24.21 0.60 1.50
N GLN A 261 23.79 -0.65 1.40
CA GLN A 261 23.45 -1.31 0.12
C GLN A 261 22.03 -0.97 -0.40
N HIS A 262 21.24 -0.26 0.40
CA HIS A 262 19.84 0.01 0.11
C HIS A 262 19.51 1.49 0.30
N PRO A 263 18.62 2.05 -0.54
CA PRO A 263 18.21 3.45 -0.45
C PRO A 263 17.35 3.70 0.80
N TYR A 264 17.04 4.98 1.06
CA TYR A 264 16.08 5.34 2.08
C TYR A 264 14.73 4.63 1.87
N ARG A 265 14.13 4.14 2.96
CA ARG A 265 12.84 3.45 2.91
C ARG A 265 11.73 4.49 2.94
N GLY A 266 10.96 4.61 1.85
CA GLY A 266 9.88 5.57 1.72
C GLY A 266 8.87 5.55 2.89
N PRO A 267 8.42 4.39 3.40
CA PRO A 267 7.51 4.34 4.55
C PRO A 267 8.12 4.89 5.86
N ASP A 268 9.41 4.67 6.08
CA ASP A 268 10.08 5.13 7.30
C ASP A 268 10.30 6.65 7.23
N VAL A 269 10.72 7.14 6.07
CA VAL A 269 10.87 8.57 5.78
C VAL A 269 9.53 9.32 5.90
N LEU A 270 8.44 8.75 5.37
CA LEU A 270 7.11 9.37 5.50
C LEU A 270 6.71 9.50 6.98
N ARG A 271 6.94 8.46 7.78
CA ARG A 271 6.62 8.49 9.22
C ARG A 271 7.45 9.54 9.95
N GLU A 272 8.76 9.61 9.67
CA GLU A 272 9.66 10.62 10.21
C GLU A 272 9.15 12.04 9.94
N LEU A 273 8.79 12.33 8.69
CA LEU A 273 8.32 13.67 8.27
C LEU A 273 6.89 13.98 8.72
N CYS A 274 6.03 12.98 8.88
CA CYS A 274 4.71 13.20 9.48
C CYS A 274 4.85 13.59 10.96
N ASN A 275 5.79 12.98 11.68
CA ASN A 275 6.05 13.28 13.08
C ASN A 275 6.71 14.65 13.30
N SER A 276 7.38 15.21 12.28
CA SER A 276 7.91 16.58 12.33
C SER A 276 6.87 17.65 12.00
N CYS A 277 5.66 17.26 11.59
CA CYS A 277 4.55 18.16 11.28
C CYS A 277 3.48 18.11 12.38
N ASN A 278 2.76 19.22 12.59
CA ASN A 278 1.63 19.26 13.52
C ASN A 278 0.32 18.83 12.83
N LEU A 279 0.23 17.54 12.50
CA LEU A 279 -0.90 16.96 11.78
C LEU A 279 -2.01 16.54 12.75
N LYS A 280 -3.28 16.67 12.33
CA LYS A 280 -4.43 16.23 13.15
C LYS A 280 -4.53 14.72 13.25
N TYR A 281 -4.31 14.03 12.13
CA TYR A 281 -4.44 12.57 12.01
C TYR A 281 -3.23 11.96 11.28
N PRO A 282 -2.02 12.01 11.87
CA PRO A 282 -0.79 11.53 11.22
C PRO A 282 -0.86 10.04 10.85
N ASP A 283 -1.51 9.21 11.66
CA ASP A 283 -1.66 7.76 11.40
C ASP A 283 -2.45 7.43 10.12
N ALA A 284 -3.31 8.36 9.67
CA ALA A 284 -4.04 8.21 8.42
C ALA A 284 -3.11 8.39 7.20
N ILE A 285 -2.01 9.15 7.34
CA ILE A 285 -1.06 9.43 6.26
C ILE A 285 -0.13 8.23 6.07
N THR A 286 -0.58 7.32 5.23
CA THR A 286 0.21 6.20 4.73
C THR A 286 0.22 6.19 3.21
N TRP A 287 1.20 5.55 2.56
CA TRP A 287 1.21 5.42 1.09
C TRP A 287 -0.05 4.75 0.53
N THR A 288 -0.72 3.92 1.33
CA THR A 288 -2.02 3.32 0.97
C THR A 288 -3.15 4.32 1.21
N GLY A 289 -3.14 5.05 2.33
CA GLY A 289 -4.11 6.11 2.63
C GLY A 289 -4.09 7.23 1.58
N LEU A 290 -2.92 7.69 1.19
CA LEU A 290 -2.73 8.74 0.18
C LEU A 290 -3.26 8.35 -1.21
N ARG A 291 -3.24 7.06 -1.55
CA ARG A 291 -3.89 6.56 -2.78
C ARG A 291 -5.41 6.60 -2.68
N LYS A 292 -5.96 6.17 -1.53
CA LYS A 292 -7.40 6.27 -1.26
C LYS A 292 -7.84 7.72 -1.35
N HIS A 293 -7.07 8.63 -0.77
CA HIS A 293 -7.32 10.07 -0.84
C HIS A 293 -7.41 10.61 -2.27
N VAL A 294 -6.45 10.29 -3.15
CA VAL A 294 -6.51 10.76 -4.55
C VAL A 294 -7.68 10.18 -5.32
N ALA A 295 -8.03 8.92 -5.07
CA ALA A 295 -9.18 8.34 -5.73
C ALA A 295 -10.51 8.92 -5.21
N THR A 296 -10.60 9.29 -3.92
CA THR A 296 -11.73 10.07 -3.40
C THR A 296 -11.82 11.45 -4.07
N ILE A 297 -10.70 12.16 -4.22
CA ILE A 297 -10.66 13.45 -4.93
C ILE A 297 -11.11 13.30 -6.38
N ALA A 298 -10.59 12.31 -7.10
CA ALA A 298 -10.96 12.03 -8.47
C ALA A 298 -12.47 11.89 -8.65
N GLN A 299 -13.14 11.23 -7.71
CA GLN A 299 -14.60 11.09 -7.75
C GLN A 299 -15.37 12.35 -7.41
N VAL A 300 -14.87 13.15 -6.46
CA VAL A 300 -15.44 14.49 -6.19
C VAL A 300 -15.32 15.37 -7.43
N MET A 301 -14.25 15.21 -8.20
CA MET A 301 -14.02 15.92 -9.46
C MET A 301 -14.83 15.35 -10.65
N GLU A 302 -15.68 14.34 -10.42
CA GLU A 302 -16.52 13.69 -11.44
C GLU A 302 -15.75 13.31 -12.72
N ILE A 303 -14.51 12.81 -12.59
CA ILE A 303 -13.70 12.42 -13.75
C ILE A 303 -14.35 11.27 -14.52
N THR A 304 -14.28 11.33 -15.85
CA THR A 304 -14.84 10.31 -16.76
C THR A 304 -14.20 8.94 -16.54
N ASP A 305 -14.92 7.85 -16.85
CA ASP A 305 -14.41 6.49 -16.73
C ASP A 305 -13.07 6.29 -17.46
N THR A 306 -12.92 6.90 -18.64
CA THR A 306 -11.66 6.87 -19.40
C THR A 306 -10.51 7.53 -18.64
N MET A 307 -10.74 8.68 -18.01
CA MET A 307 -9.72 9.38 -17.21
C MET A 307 -9.43 8.62 -15.90
N GLN A 308 -10.44 7.95 -15.32
CA GLN A 308 -10.25 7.04 -14.19
C GLN A 308 -9.33 5.88 -14.53
N ASP A 309 -9.50 5.27 -15.70
CA ASP A 309 -8.65 4.19 -16.18
C ASP A 309 -7.21 4.66 -16.43
N GLN A 310 -7.04 5.85 -17.02
CA GLN A 310 -5.71 6.46 -17.18
C GLN A 310 -5.04 6.74 -15.83
N LEU A 311 -5.77 7.30 -14.86
CA LEU A 311 -5.28 7.53 -13.50
C LEU A 311 -4.92 6.22 -12.79
N ALA A 312 -5.76 5.18 -12.90
CA ALA A 312 -5.52 3.87 -12.30
C ALA A 312 -4.29 3.19 -12.92
N GLY A 313 -4.14 3.26 -14.25
CA GLY A 313 -2.97 2.80 -14.99
C GLY A 313 -1.71 3.52 -14.54
N PHE A 314 -1.78 4.84 -14.37
CA PHE A 314 -0.68 5.62 -13.82
C PHE A 314 -0.34 5.17 -12.39
N LEU A 315 -1.30 5.09 -11.47
CA LEU A 315 -1.04 4.70 -10.07
C LEU A 315 -0.63 3.23 -9.88
N GLY A 316 -0.71 2.40 -10.94
CA GLY A 316 -0.28 1.02 -10.96
C GLY A 316 -1.22 0.07 -10.21
N HIS A 317 -2.54 0.29 -10.30
CA HIS A 317 -3.56 -0.58 -9.73
C HIS A 317 -4.24 -1.44 -10.82
N ASP A 318 -4.82 -2.57 -10.40
CA ASP A 318 -5.75 -3.35 -11.26
C ASP A 318 -7.07 -2.57 -11.35
N ILE A 319 -7.65 -2.48 -12.55
CA ILE A 319 -8.91 -1.78 -12.86
C ILE A 319 -10.04 -2.18 -11.88
N ARG A 320 -10.02 -3.41 -11.37
CA ARG A 320 -11.02 -3.93 -10.42
C ARG A 320 -10.92 -3.32 -9.02
N ILE A 321 -9.71 -2.99 -8.56
CA ILE A 321 -9.52 -2.29 -7.27
C ILE A 321 -10.08 -0.86 -7.36
N HIS A 322 -10.24 -0.30 -8.56
CA HIS A 322 -10.77 1.03 -8.74
C HIS A 322 -12.29 1.13 -8.46
N ARG A 323 -13.06 0.12 -8.87
CA ARG A 323 -14.53 0.13 -8.78
C ARG A 323 -15.06 -0.04 -7.35
N ASP A 324 -14.39 -0.85 -6.53
CA ASP A 324 -14.90 -1.22 -5.20
C ASP A 324 -14.40 -0.31 -4.07
N PHE A 325 -13.20 0.28 -4.20
CA PHE A 325 -12.55 0.97 -3.07
C PHE A 325 -12.79 2.46 -2.99
N TYR A 326 -13.21 3.09 -4.09
CA TYR A 326 -13.06 4.54 -4.21
C TYR A 326 -14.36 5.33 -4.23
N ARG A 327 -15.52 4.67 -4.36
CA ARG A 327 -16.85 5.31 -4.32
C ARG A 327 -16.92 6.26 -3.12
N LEU A 328 -17.12 7.56 -3.37
CA LEU A 328 -17.38 8.65 -2.42
C LEU A 328 -18.15 8.04 -1.26
N PRO A 329 -17.65 8.12 0.00
CA PRO A 329 -17.87 7.07 0.99
C PRO A 329 -19.31 6.62 0.89
N LEU A 330 -19.59 5.41 0.37
CA LEU A 330 -20.89 5.02 -0.20
C LEU A 330 -22.09 5.59 0.58
N SER A 331 -21.97 5.64 1.90
CA SER A 331 -22.76 6.44 2.85
C SER A 331 -23.20 7.86 2.40
N VAL A 332 -22.33 8.74 1.90
CA VAL A 332 -22.63 10.12 1.50
C VAL A 332 -23.44 10.14 0.20
N LEU A 333 -23.10 9.31 -0.79
CA LEU A 333 -23.93 9.18 -2.01
C LEU A 333 -25.29 8.55 -1.69
N GLN A 334 -25.32 7.57 -0.79
CA GLN A 334 -26.56 6.94 -0.35
C GLN A 334 -27.41 7.92 0.46
N LYS A 335 -26.82 8.70 1.37
CA LYS A 335 -27.53 9.70 2.19
C LYS A 335 -27.92 10.96 1.42
N SER A 336 -27.19 11.32 0.36
CA SER A 336 -27.55 12.47 -0.47
C SER A 336 -28.40 12.03 -1.66
N LYS A 337 -27.80 11.42 -2.69
CA LYS A 337 -28.48 11.11 -3.96
C LYS A 337 -29.51 9.99 -3.84
N VAL A 338 -29.19 8.87 -3.18
CA VAL A 338 -30.13 7.73 -3.09
C VAL A 338 -31.30 8.05 -2.14
N ALA A 339 -31.02 8.69 -1.00
CA ALA A 339 -32.06 9.12 -0.07
C ALA A 339 -33.03 10.10 -0.74
N GLN A 340 -32.54 11.05 -1.56
CA GLN A 340 -33.42 11.93 -2.34
C GLN A 340 -34.37 11.12 -3.26
N ILE A 341 -33.88 10.10 -3.94
CA ILE A 341 -34.71 9.23 -4.81
C ILE A 341 -35.73 8.44 -3.98
N LEU A 342 -35.30 7.83 -2.87
CA LEU A 342 -36.17 7.04 -1.99
C LEU A 342 -37.25 7.90 -1.34
N MET A 343 -36.90 9.09 -0.85
CA MET A 343 -37.84 10.04 -0.24
C MET A 343 -38.90 10.48 -1.26
N LYS A 344 -38.48 10.84 -2.49
CA LYS A 344 -39.40 11.17 -3.60
C LYS A 344 -40.32 10.00 -3.96
N ALA A 345 -39.79 8.77 -4.01
CA ALA A 345 -40.59 7.57 -4.29
C ALA A 345 -41.60 7.25 -3.18
N SER A 346 -41.25 7.54 -1.93
CA SER A 346 -42.12 7.32 -0.76
C SER A 346 -43.12 8.45 -0.47
N SER A 347 -43.15 9.52 -1.28
CA SER A 347 -43.98 10.72 -1.07
C SER A 347 -43.82 11.37 0.32
N GLN A 348 -42.63 11.27 0.92
CA GLN A 348 -42.35 11.94 2.20
C GLN A 348 -42.30 13.47 1.99
N GLU A 349 -43.17 14.20 2.70
CA GLU A 349 -43.30 15.66 2.59
C GLU A 349 -42.06 16.42 3.11
N ASP A 350 -41.30 15.81 4.03
CA ASP A 350 -40.04 16.31 4.61
C ASP A 350 -38.98 16.64 3.56
N PHE A 351 -39.06 16.05 2.37
CA PHE A 351 -38.18 16.35 1.24
C PHE A 351 -38.25 17.82 0.82
N LYS A 352 -39.45 18.41 0.83
CA LYS A 352 -39.67 19.81 0.46
C LYS A 352 -39.14 20.78 1.51
N GLU A 353 -38.94 20.34 2.75
CA GLU A 353 -38.32 21.14 3.82
C GLU A 353 -36.78 21.11 3.73
N LEU A 354 -36.19 19.96 3.37
CA LEU A 354 -34.75 19.81 3.14
C LEU A 354 -34.22 20.68 1.97
N GLU A 355 -35.03 20.90 0.93
CA GLU A 355 -34.68 21.83 -0.16
C GLU A 355 -34.75 23.31 0.26
N LYS A 356 -35.45 23.63 1.36
CA LYS A 356 -35.71 25.01 1.80
C LYS A 356 -34.76 25.52 2.88
N SER A 357 -34.01 24.66 3.58
CA SER A 357 -33.09 25.09 4.64
C SER A 357 -31.66 24.54 4.46
N PRO A 358 -30.68 25.38 4.09
CA PRO A 358 -29.26 25.05 4.18
C PRO A 358 -28.67 25.10 5.60
N LYS A 359 -29.46 25.29 6.66
CA LYS A 359 -28.94 25.50 8.01
C LYS A 359 -29.64 24.63 9.06
N GLU A 360 -28.79 23.99 9.86
CA GLU A 360 -29.09 23.33 11.13
C GLU A 360 -29.61 21.89 11.07
N TRP A 361 -28.71 20.99 10.68
CA TRP A 361 -28.69 19.63 11.24
C TRP A 361 -27.32 19.39 11.89
N ARG A 362 -27.12 19.91 13.11
CA ARG A 362 -26.12 19.33 14.02
C ARG A 362 -26.84 18.21 14.76
N ILE A 363 -26.41 16.97 14.53
CA ILE A 363 -26.75 15.89 15.44
C ILE A 363 -26.08 16.23 16.76
N GLU A 364 -26.86 16.67 17.74
CA GLU A 364 -26.43 16.65 19.12
C GLU A 364 -26.10 15.19 19.46
N THR A 365 -24.82 14.93 19.68
CA THR A 365 -24.38 13.70 20.32
C THR A 365 -24.77 13.82 21.79
N GLY A 366 -26.02 13.47 22.08
CA GLY A 366 -26.53 13.35 23.44
C GLY A 366 -25.78 12.24 24.16
N GLY A 367 -24.86 12.64 25.03
CA GLY A 367 -24.35 11.76 26.07
C GLY A 367 -25.44 11.48 27.10
N LYS A 368 -25.60 10.21 27.44
CA LYS A 368 -25.75 9.70 28.80
C LYS A 368 -25.11 8.32 28.87
#